data_AF-A0A6C0AFE5-F1
#
_entry.id   AF-A0A6C0AFE5-F1
#
_cell.length_a   1.000
_cell.length_b   1.000
_cell.length_c   1.000
_cell.angle_alpha   90.00
_cell.angle_beta   90.00
_cell.angle_gamma   90.00
#
_symmetry.space_group_name_H-M   'P 1'
#
loop_
_entity.id
_entity.type
_entity.pdbx_description
1 polymer ?
#
loop_
_entity_poly.entity_id
_entity_poly.type
_entity_poly.pdbx_seq_one_letter_code
_entity_poly.pdbx_strand_id
1 'polypeptide(L)'
;MTKLFIPELDLSEFDGETTSLNESDVLEYKENMSDGICRNIQEAICALLNREGGHIIVGIKNDLSIIGVNKDLYDKFLINCVDNIYHQCIIISGIDNKVLKPHLIKPFLHKNKSGKYLCIIKIYTEIEPKNSIDQNYDDFVHNYNSKHYKLKTGESFYRLNASNIKRKYQQRFYTSSEVESLKKSIVESQKLKHEKRYQKKCSVLSKLDADFSELEVEKQIIEIQKQKLAKENETIYMTMNRIMRLKNLDNQIISGEFIDRDEIISEKIEEKSFLCSFLKCM
;
A
#
# COMPACT_ATOMS: atom_id res chain seq x y z
N MET A 1 -13.28 -37.87 1.75
CA MET A 1 -12.90 -38.19 0.35
C MET A 1 -12.22 -36.96 -0.23
N THR A 2 -10.94 -37.07 -0.60
CA THR A 2 -10.17 -35.94 -1.16
C THR A 2 -10.76 -35.57 -2.53
N LYS A 3 -11.12 -34.31 -2.74
CA LYS A 3 -11.62 -33.84 -4.03
C LYS A 3 -10.46 -33.32 -4.86
N LEU A 4 -10.46 -33.64 -6.15
CA LEU A 4 -9.55 -33.03 -7.11
C LEU A 4 -10.13 -31.69 -7.56
N PHE A 5 -9.29 -30.68 -7.59
CA PHE A 5 -9.62 -29.35 -8.06
C PHE A 5 -8.67 -28.94 -9.17
N ILE A 6 -9.22 -28.22 -10.13
CA ILE A 6 -8.45 -27.51 -11.15
C ILE A 6 -9.25 -26.25 -11.53
N PRO A 7 -8.58 -25.10 -11.72
CA PRO A 7 -9.22 -23.92 -12.28
C PRO A 7 -9.85 -24.22 -13.64
N GLU A 8 -11.05 -23.68 -13.90
CA GLU A 8 -11.69 -23.86 -15.20
C GLU A 8 -10.91 -23.14 -16.30
N LEU A 9 -10.90 -23.75 -17.49
CA LEU A 9 -10.32 -23.18 -18.69
C LEU A 9 -11.24 -23.52 -19.86
N ASP A 10 -11.79 -22.49 -20.50
CA ASP A 10 -12.54 -22.66 -21.73
C ASP A 10 -11.56 -22.89 -22.89
N LEU A 11 -11.68 -24.05 -23.54
CA LEU A 11 -10.83 -24.38 -24.69
C LEU A 11 -11.26 -23.66 -25.97
N SER A 12 -12.47 -23.09 -26.01
CA SER A 12 -12.95 -22.33 -27.16
C SER A 12 -12.10 -21.08 -27.43
N GLU A 13 -11.41 -20.55 -26.40
CA GLU A 13 -10.44 -19.46 -26.48
C GLU A 13 -9.18 -19.77 -27.32
N PHE A 14 -9.01 -21.03 -27.73
CA PHE A 14 -7.89 -21.49 -28.55
C PHE A 14 -8.32 -21.96 -29.96
N ASP A 15 -9.57 -21.73 -30.35
CA ASP A 15 -10.10 -22.16 -31.65
C ASP A 15 -9.54 -21.38 -32.85
N GLY A 16 -8.96 -20.20 -32.62
CA GLY A 16 -8.42 -19.31 -33.64
C GLY A 16 -6.94 -19.55 -34.00
N GLU A 17 -6.36 -18.55 -34.67
CA GLU A 17 -4.93 -18.47 -34.99
C GLU A 17 -4.11 -17.79 -33.89
N THR A 18 -4.79 -17.08 -32.99
CA THR A 18 -4.24 -16.42 -31.80
C THR A 18 -5.21 -16.63 -30.64
N THR A 19 -4.72 -16.47 -29.41
CA THR A 19 -5.57 -16.44 -28.20
C THR A 19 -5.54 -15.06 -27.55
N SER A 20 -6.65 -14.68 -26.90
CA SER A 20 -6.74 -13.45 -26.10
C SER A 20 -6.27 -13.63 -24.66
N LEU A 21 -6.13 -14.89 -24.23
CA LEU A 21 -5.78 -15.25 -22.87
C LEU A 21 -4.27 -15.05 -22.63
N ASN A 22 -3.94 -14.16 -21.72
CA ASN A 22 -2.57 -14.04 -21.22
C ASN A 22 -2.26 -15.16 -20.23
N GLU A 23 -0.99 -15.50 -20.10
CA GLU A 23 -0.51 -16.36 -19.02
C GLU A 23 -0.87 -15.79 -17.66
N SER A 24 -1.13 -16.67 -16.71
CA SER A 24 -1.62 -16.31 -15.39
C SER A 24 -1.09 -17.26 -14.34
N ASP A 25 -1.55 -17.07 -13.10
CA ASP A 25 -1.19 -17.96 -12.00
C ASP A 25 -1.61 -19.43 -12.22
N VAL A 26 -2.55 -19.67 -13.14
CA VAL A 26 -3.15 -20.98 -13.45
C VAL A 26 -2.97 -21.40 -14.92
N LEU A 27 -2.30 -20.61 -15.75
CA LEU A 27 -2.13 -20.87 -17.19
C LEU A 27 -0.71 -20.52 -17.64
N GLU A 28 -0.04 -21.48 -18.28
CA GLU A 28 1.32 -21.37 -18.80
C GLU A 28 1.38 -21.75 -20.28
N TYR A 29 2.15 -21.00 -21.08
CA TYR A 29 2.40 -21.35 -22.48
C TYR A 29 3.81 -21.89 -22.70
N LYS A 30 3.90 -22.81 -23.66
CA LYS A 30 5.15 -23.32 -24.19
C LYS A 30 5.05 -23.42 -25.70
N GLU A 31 6.13 -23.07 -26.40
CA GLU A 31 6.05 -22.95 -27.86
C GLU A 31 6.05 -24.32 -28.55
N ASN A 32 6.91 -25.25 -28.14
CA ASN A 32 7.15 -26.50 -28.87
C ASN A 32 7.36 -27.72 -27.95
N MET A 33 7.34 -28.91 -28.56
CA MET A 33 7.60 -30.21 -27.91
C MET A 33 9.06 -30.68 -28.15
N SER A 34 10.04 -29.78 -28.03
CA SER A 34 11.45 -30.17 -28.14
C SER A 34 11.95 -30.88 -26.88
N ASP A 35 12.92 -31.80 -27.01
CA ASP A 35 13.46 -32.55 -25.87
C ASP A 35 14.07 -31.62 -24.78
N GLY A 36 14.54 -30.43 -25.16
CA GLY A 36 15.08 -29.42 -24.24
C GLY A 36 14.04 -28.77 -23.31
N ILE A 37 12.74 -28.94 -23.58
CA ILE A 37 11.68 -28.28 -22.80
C ILE A 37 11.23 -29.09 -21.56
N CYS A 38 11.62 -30.36 -21.45
CA CYS A 38 11.11 -31.22 -20.37
C CYS A 38 11.40 -30.66 -18.97
N ARG A 39 12.58 -30.08 -18.76
CA ARG A 39 12.89 -29.40 -17.49
C ARG A 39 11.91 -28.25 -17.23
N ASN A 40 11.67 -27.39 -18.21
CA ASN A 40 10.74 -26.26 -18.07
C ASN A 40 9.29 -26.73 -17.79
N ILE A 41 8.88 -27.87 -18.37
CA ILE A 41 7.58 -28.50 -18.08
C ILE A 41 7.53 -28.98 -16.63
N GLN A 42 8.57 -29.66 -16.14
CA GLN A 42 8.65 -30.15 -14.76
C GLN A 42 8.65 -29.00 -13.74
N GLU A 43 9.37 -27.92 -14.03
CA GLU A 43 9.38 -26.70 -13.23
C GLU A 43 8.00 -26.03 -13.18
N ALA A 44 7.32 -25.92 -14.33
CA ALA A 44 5.97 -25.37 -14.40
C ALA A 44 4.93 -26.24 -13.67
N ILE A 45 5.01 -27.57 -13.81
CA ILE A 45 4.16 -28.51 -13.07
C ILE A 45 4.37 -28.35 -11.57
N CYS A 46 5.63 -28.31 -11.12
CA CYS A 46 5.98 -28.10 -9.71
C CYS A 46 5.41 -26.77 -9.18
N ALA A 47 5.56 -25.69 -9.95
CA ALA A 47 5.03 -24.38 -9.60
C ALA A 47 3.50 -24.32 -9.51
N LEU A 48 2.78 -25.01 -10.41
CA LEU A 48 1.31 -25.05 -10.42
C LEU A 48 0.77 -25.95 -9.30
N LEU A 49 1.45 -27.06 -8.98
CA LEU A 49 1.13 -27.92 -7.84
C LEU A 49 1.31 -27.22 -6.49
N ASN A 50 2.30 -26.31 -6.38
CA ASN A 50 2.54 -25.48 -5.20
C ASN A 50 1.52 -24.33 -5.04
N ARG A 51 0.48 -24.30 -5.86
CA ARG A 51 -0.62 -23.34 -5.82
C ARG A 51 -1.96 -24.10 -5.85
N GLU A 52 -2.86 -23.72 -6.75
CA GLU A 52 -4.20 -24.30 -6.88
C GLU A 52 -4.32 -25.23 -8.08
N GLY A 53 -3.21 -25.57 -8.73
CA GLY A 53 -3.19 -26.29 -10.00
C GLY A 53 -3.30 -25.34 -11.19
N GLY A 54 -3.62 -25.88 -12.36
CA GLY A 54 -3.76 -25.09 -13.58
C GLY A 54 -3.47 -25.88 -14.85
N HIS A 55 -3.10 -25.16 -15.91
CA HIS A 55 -2.93 -25.69 -17.25
C HIS A 55 -1.60 -25.24 -17.84
N ILE A 56 -0.91 -26.17 -18.51
CA ILE A 56 0.19 -25.84 -19.42
C ILE A 56 -0.30 -26.15 -20.83
N ILE A 57 -0.19 -25.19 -21.75
CA ILE A 57 -0.54 -25.37 -23.15
C ILE A 57 0.73 -25.25 -23.99
N VAL A 58 1.05 -26.33 -24.70
CA VAL A 58 2.16 -26.40 -25.65
C VAL A 58 1.64 -26.18 -27.07
N GLY A 59 2.32 -25.34 -27.83
CA GLY A 59 1.95 -24.92 -29.18
C GLY A 59 1.55 -23.45 -29.28
N ILE A 60 1.88 -22.63 -28.28
CA ILE A 60 1.56 -21.19 -28.24
C ILE A 60 2.85 -20.41 -27.98
N LYS A 61 3.08 -19.36 -28.78
CA LYS A 61 4.22 -18.46 -28.64
C LYS A 61 3.97 -17.38 -27.58
N ASN A 62 5.05 -16.72 -27.17
CA ASN A 62 4.98 -15.59 -26.24
C ASN A 62 4.16 -14.39 -26.74
N ASP A 63 3.96 -14.28 -28.06
CA ASP A 63 3.09 -13.26 -28.70
C ASP A 63 1.63 -13.69 -28.82
N LEU A 64 1.25 -14.79 -28.16
CA LEU A 64 -0.08 -15.42 -28.17
C LEU A 64 -0.51 -16.00 -29.53
N SER A 65 0.42 -16.14 -30.48
CA SER A 65 0.15 -16.86 -31.72
C SER A 65 0.12 -18.38 -31.48
N ILE A 66 -0.92 -19.02 -32.03
CA ILE A 66 -1.12 -20.46 -31.96
C ILE A 66 -0.38 -21.09 -33.12
N ILE A 67 0.73 -21.78 -32.84
CA ILE A 67 1.53 -22.48 -33.85
C ILE A 67 1.21 -23.96 -33.93
N GLY A 68 0.66 -24.52 -32.84
CA GLY A 68 0.37 -25.93 -32.70
C GLY A 68 1.63 -26.78 -32.49
N VAL A 69 1.41 -28.07 -32.33
CA VAL A 69 2.44 -29.09 -32.11
C VAL A 69 2.30 -30.23 -33.11
N ASN A 70 3.41 -30.92 -33.38
CA ASN A 70 3.36 -32.13 -34.20
C ASN A 70 2.76 -33.30 -33.40
N LYS A 71 1.57 -33.74 -33.78
CA LYS A 71 0.86 -34.86 -33.13
C LYS A 71 1.69 -36.16 -33.09
N ASP A 72 2.55 -36.39 -34.09
CA ASP A 72 3.33 -37.63 -34.20
C ASP A 72 4.46 -37.68 -33.17
N LEU A 73 4.81 -36.53 -32.56
CA LEU A 73 5.79 -36.43 -31.48
C LEU A 73 5.14 -36.44 -30.09
N TYR A 74 3.81 -36.49 -30.01
CA TYR A 74 3.07 -36.37 -28.76
C TYR A 74 3.44 -37.47 -27.76
N ASP A 75 3.42 -38.74 -28.18
CA ASP A 75 3.72 -39.86 -27.29
C ASP A 75 5.16 -39.80 -26.77
N LYS A 76 6.13 -39.49 -27.63
CA LYS A 76 7.53 -39.29 -27.23
C LYS A 76 7.66 -38.16 -26.21
N PHE A 77 6.98 -37.04 -26.44
CA PHE A 77 6.97 -35.89 -25.52
C PHE A 77 6.36 -36.26 -24.16
N LEU A 78 5.24 -36.99 -24.13
CA LEU A 78 4.62 -37.43 -22.88
C LEU A 78 5.56 -38.32 -22.07
N ILE A 79 6.15 -39.33 -22.72
CA ILE A 79 7.09 -40.23 -22.07
C ILE A 79 8.24 -39.42 -21.45
N ASN A 80 8.85 -38.55 -22.25
CA ASN A 80 10.04 -37.80 -21.85
C ASN A 80 9.76 -36.78 -20.75
N CYS A 81 8.69 -36.01 -20.87
CA CYS A 81 8.46 -34.84 -20.03
C CYS A 81 7.44 -35.07 -18.90
N VAL A 82 6.49 -36.00 -19.06
CA VAL A 82 5.39 -36.23 -18.11
C VAL A 82 5.51 -37.58 -17.42
N ASP A 83 5.55 -38.70 -18.15
CA ASP A 83 5.56 -40.04 -17.52
C ASP A 83 6.83 -40.29 -16.71
N ASN A 84 7.96 -39.79 -17.19
CA ASN A 84 9.23 -39.83 -16.47
C ASN A 84 9.15 -39.16 -15.09
N ILE A 85 8.21 -38.23 -14.84
CA ILE A 85 8.01 -37.65 -13.52
C ILE A 85 7.72 -38.74 -12.48
N TYR A 86 6.90 -39.72 -12.85
CA TYR A 86 6.51 -40.82 -11.98
C TYR A 86 7.59 -41.91 -11.92
N HIS A 87 8.13 -42.30 -13.08
CA HIS A 87 9.10 -43.39 -13.15
C HIS A 87 10.46 -43.04 -12.53
N GLN A 88 10.89 -41.78 -12.64
CA GLN A 88 12.18 -41.32 -12.13
C GLN A 88 12.07 -40.56 -10.79
N CYS A 89 10.85 -40.43 -10.27
CA CYS A 89 10.52 -39.68 -9.05
C CYS A 89 10.97 -38.22 -9.13
N ILE A 90 10.72 -37.55 -10.26
CA ILE A 90 11.26 -36.20 -10.53
C ILE A 90 10.63 -35.16 -9.61
N ILE A 91 9.33 -35.27 -9.34
CA ILE A 91 8.60 -34.36 -8.45
C ILE A 91 8.13 -35.14 -7.23
N ILE A 92 8.48 -34.62 -6.05
CA ILE A 92 8.15 -35.22 -4.76
C ILE A 92 7.48 -34.19 -3.84
N SER A 93 6.57 -34.65 -2.99
CA SER A 93 5.94 -33.84 -1.96
C SER A 93 6.95 -33.50 -0.86
N GLY A 94 7.05 -32.23 -0.47
CA GLY A 94 7.97 -31.78 0.57
C GLY A 94 7.56 -32.17 1.98
N ILE A 95 6.32 -32.60 2.20
CA ILE A 95 5.83 -33.04 3.51
C ILE A 95 6.25 -34.48 3.80
N ASP A 96 5.94 -35.40 2.87
CA ASP A 96 6.10 -36.85 3.07
C ASP A 96 7.14 -37.47 2.15
N ASN A 97 7.82 -36.66 1.32
CA ASN A 97 8.81 -37.08 0.31
C ASN A 97 8.28 -38.16 -0.64
N LYS A 98 6.96 -38.30 -0.78
CA LYS A 98 6.36 -39.24 -1.73
C LYS A 98 6.33 -38.66 -3.13
N VAL A 99 6.48 -39.56 -4.09
CA VAL A 99 6.32 -39.23 -5.51
C VAL A 99 4.92 -38.69 -5.77
N LEU A 100 4.85 -37.72 -6.67
CA LEU A 100 3.60 -37.18 -7.14
C LEU A 100 2.65 -38.29 -7.62
N LYS A 101 1.37 -38.20 -7.25
CA LYS A 101 0.37 -39.18 -7.65
C LYS A 101 -0.02 -38.99 -9.13
N PRO A 102 -0.08 -40.06 -9.95
CA PRO A 102 -0.33 -39.94 -11.40
C PRO A 102 -1.62 -39.23 -11.80
N HIS A 103 -2.67 -39.31 -10.99
CA HIS A 103 -3.95 -38.66 -11.31
C HIS A 103 -3.92 -37.13 -11.23
N LEU A 104 -2.85 -36.54 -10.69
CA LEU A 104 -2.70 -35.09 -10.56
C LEU A 104 -2.24 -34.41 -11.84
N ILE A 105 -1.67 -35.13 -12.81
CA ILE A 105 -1.30 -34.56 -14.11
C ILE A 105 -1.99 -35.36 -15.20
N LYS A 106 -2.80 -34.68 -16.01
CA LYS A 106 -3.51 -35.28 -17.15
C LYS A 106 -3.17 -34.54 -18.44
N PRO A 107 -2.22 -35.04 -19.23
CA PRO A 107 -2.00 -34.53 -20.57
C PRO A 107 -3.06 -35.05 -21.54
N PHE A 108 -3.42 -34.25 -22.54
CA PHE A 108 -4.22 -34.66 -23.70
C PHE A 108 -3.92 -33.76 -24.89
N LEU A 109 -4.21 -34.26 -26.10
CA LEU A 109 -4.08 -33.49 -27.33
C LEU A 109 -5.45 -32.88 -27.68
N HIS A 110 -5.47 -31.58 -27.98
CA HIS A 110 -6.66 -30.85 -28.41
C HIS A 110 -6.45 -30.33 -29.83
N LYS A 111 -7.36 -30.65 -30.75
CA LYS A 111 -7.36 -30.08 -32.10
C LYS A 111 -8.28 -28.87 -32.11
N ASN A 112 -7.74 -27.70 -32.44
CA ASN A 112 -8.52 -26.48 -32.53
C ASN A 112 -9.31 -26.42 -33.86
N LYS A 113 -10.22 -25.44 -33.99
CA LYS A 113 -10.98 -25.23 -35.24
C LYS A 113 -10.11 -24.87 -36.45
N SER A 114 -8.94 -24.27 -36.26
CA SER A 114 -8.00 -24.01 -37.37
C SER A 114 -7.19 -25.25 -37.82
N GLY A 115 -7.38 -26.39 -37.15
CA GLY A 115 -6.80 -27.68 -37.51
C GLY A 115 -5.44 -27.96 -36.86
N LYS A 116 -4.92 -27.03 -36.06
CA LYS A 116 -3.69 -27.17 -35.28
C LYS A 116 -3.94 -28.01 -34.02
N TYR A 117 -2.94 -28.78 -33.64
CA TYR A 117 -2.98 -29.56 -32.41
C TYR A 117 -2.27 -28.80 -31.29
N LEU A 118 -2.84 -28.82 -30.08
CA LEU A 118 -2.27 -28.27 -28.86
C LEU A 118 -2.12 -29.39 -27.83
N CYS A 119 -0.97 -29.47 -27.16
CA CYS A 119 -0.82 -30.38 -26.03
C CYS A 119 -1.20 -29.63 -24.75
N ILE A 120 -2.23 -30.12 -24.07
CA ILE A 120 -2.75 -29.50 -22.84
C ILE A 120 -2.44 -30.43 -21.68
N ILE A 121 -1.74 -29.90 -20.68
CA ILE A 121 -1.39 -30.61 -19.45
C ILE A 121 -2.20 -30.01 -18.32
N LYS A 122 -3.22 -30.74 -17.87
CA LYS A 122 -4.05 -30.36 -16.71
C LYS A 122 -3.37 -30.79 -15.42
N ILE A 123 -3.19 -29.86 -14.50
CA ILE A 123 -2.56 -30.09 -13.20
C ILE A 123 -3.60 -29.87 -12.11
N TYR A 124 -3.97 -30.94 -11.42
CA TYR A 124 -4.95 -30.96 -10.36
C TYR A 124 -4.28 -30.84 -9.01
N THR A 125 -4.97 -30.20 -8.07
CA THR A 125 -4.62 -30.20 -6.66
C THR A 125 -5.63 -30.98 -5.85
N GLU A 126 -5.16 -31.55 -4.76
CA GLU A 126 -6.02 -32.23 -3.80
C GLU A 126 -6.51 -31.21 -2.77
N ILE A 127 -7.79 -30.90 -2.79
CA ILE A 127 -8.42 -30.09 -1.74
C ILE A 127 -8.87 -31.05 -0.64
N GLU A 128 -8.28 -30.88 0.54
CA GLU A 128 -8.82 -31.48 1.74
C GLU A 128 -10.05 -30.68 2.18
N PRO A 129 -11.17 -31.35 2.51
CA PRO A 129 -12.32 -30.64 3.05
C PRO A 129 -11.87 -29.93 4.32
N LYS A 130 -12.02 -28.60 4.37
CA LYS A 130 -11.75 -27.81 5.57
C LYS A 130 -12.54 -28.41 6.73
N ASN A 131 -11.86 -28.98 7.72
CA ASN A 131 -12.49 -29.23 9.01
C ASN A 131 -12.84 -27.84 9.56
N SER A 132 -14.14 -27.61 9.69
CA SER A 132 -14.76 -26.34 10.02
C SER A 132 -14.45 -25.90 11.44
N ILE A 133 -13.27 -25.34 11.71
CA ILE A 133 -12.99 -24.54 12.92
C ILE A 133 -11.92 -23.50 12.56
N ASP A 134 -12.35 -22.32 12.11
CA ASP A 134 -11.90 -21.04 12.67
C ASP A 134 -12.62 -19.91 11.93
N GLN A 135 -13.67 -19.41 12.58
CA GLN A 135 -14.41 -18.21 12.18
C GLN A 135 -13.68 -16.95 12.64
N ASN A 136 -12.39 -16.81 12.30
CA ASN A 136 -11.70 -15.53 12.40
C ASN A 136 -11.64 -14.87 11.03
N TYR A 137 -12.46 -13.84 10.90
CA TYR A 137 -12.85 -13.16 9.68
C TYR A 137 -11.81 -12.14 9.17
N ASP A 138 -10.52 -12.37 9.44
CA ASP A 138 -9.42 -11.49 8.98
C ASP A 138 -8.28 -12.23 8.24
N ASP A 139 -8.32 -13.57 8.18
CA ASP A 139 -7.36 -14.35 7.39
C ASP A 139 -7.86 -14.56 5.95
N PHE A 140 -7.95 -13.45 5.21
CA PHE A 140 -7.86 -13.44 3.73
C PHE A 140 -6.42 -13.64 3.23
N VAL A 141 -5.53 -14.17 4.08
CA VAL A 141 -4.23 -14.68 3.64
C VAL A 141 -4.49 -16.04 3.04
N HIS A 142 -4.42 -16.09 1.70
CA HIS A 142 -4.44 -17.28 0.87
C HIS A 142 -4.14 -18.56 1.65
N ASN A 143 -5.11 -19.47 1.68
CA ASN A 143 -4.91 -20.87 2.02
C ASN A 143 -3.90 -21.43 0.99
N TYR A 144 -2.61 -21.17 1.20
CA TYR A 144 -1.52 -21.94 0.64
C TYR A 144 -1.74 -23.35 1.18
N ASN A 145 -2.49 -24.17 0.43
CA ASN A 145 -2.64 -25.59 0.71
C ASN A 145 -1.25 -26.23 0.66
N SER A 146 -0.55 -26.16 1.79
CA SER A 146 0.48 -26.99 2.46
C SER A 146 1.37 -27.96 1.68
N LYS A 147 1.08 -28.35 0.43
CA LYS A 147 1.88 -29.30 -0.33
C LYS A 147 3.00 -28.57 -1.06
N HIS A 148 4.15 -28.47 -0.39
CA HIS A 148 5.41 -27.98 -0.95
C HIS A 148 6.05 -29.02 -1.85
N TYR A 149 5.58 -29.20 -3.08
CA TYR A 149 6.26 -29.99 -4.08
C TYR A 149 7.63 -29.40 -4.44
N LYS A 150 8.59 -30.28 -4.62
CA LYS A 150 9.96 -29.98 -5.03
C LYS A 150 10.43 -30.99 -6.06
N LEU A 151 11.40 -30.58 -6.88
CA LEU A 151 12.13 -31.53 -7.71
C LEU A 151 12.95 -32.47 -6.82
N LYS A 152 13.33 -33.63 -7.37
CA LYS A 152 14.23 -34.60 -6.72
C LYS A 152 15.58 -33.99 -6.32
N THR A 153 16.01 -32.95 -7.04
CA THR A 153 17.19 -32.14 -6.74
C THR A 153 17.06 -31.32 -5.44
N GLY A 154 15.84 -31.19 -4.91
CA GLY A 154 15.50 -30.36 -3.76
C GLY A 154 14.95 -28.97 -4.13
N GLU A 155 15.04 -28.59 -5.40
CA GLU A 155 14.57 -27.29 -5.89
C GLU A 155 13.04 -27.18 -5.81
N SER A 156 12.54 -26.13 -5.17
CA SER A 156 11.11 -25.81 -5.13
C SER A 156 10.83 -24.64 -6.07
N PHE A 157 9.77 -24.74 -6.86
CA PHE A 157 9.37 -23.71 -7.82
C PHE A 157 8.05 -23.10 -7.38
N TYR A 158 7.97 -21.78 -7.41
CA TYR A 158 6.75 -21.03 -7.13
C TYR A 158 6.56 -20.00 -8.22
N ARG A 159 5.36 -19.95 -8.79
CA ARG A 159 4.99 -18.84 -9.65
C ARG A 159 4.62 -17.65 -8.75
N LEU A 160 5.05 -16.45 -9.12
CA LEU A 160 4.66 -15.20 -8.46
C LEU A 160 3.77 -14.42 -9.42
N ASN A 161 2.66 -13.90 -8.91
CA ASN A 161 1.68 -13.18 -9.72
C ASN A 161 2.32 -11.90 -10.29
N ALA A 162 2.33 -11.74 -11.62
CA ALA A 162 2.91 -10.58 -12.30
C ALA A 162 2.19 -9.26 -11.96
N SER A 163 0.96 -9.33 -11.43
CA SER A 163 0.18 -8.17 -10.98
C SER A 163 0.87 -7.35 -9.87
N ASN A 164 1.75 -7.96 -9.08
CA ASN A 164 2.54 -7.27 -8.04
C ASN A 164 3.87 -6.69 -8.53
N ILE A 165 4.27 -6.99 -9.78
CA ILE A 165 5.54 -6.55 -10.36
C ILE A 165 5.19 -5.74 -11.61
N LYS A 166 5.18 -4.40 -11.46
CA LYS A 166 4.98 -3.40 -12.54
C LYS A 166 6.09 -3.43 -13.61
N ARG A 167 6.44 -4.58 -14.19
CA ARG A 167 7.36 -4.68 -15.31
C ARG A 167 6.85 -5.70 -16.33
N LYS A 168 6.41 -5.13 -17.45
CA LYS A 168 6.33 -5.76 -18.77
C LYS A 168 7.50 -6.74 -18.98
N TYR A 169 7.15 -7.97 -19.33
CA TYR A 169 7.98 -9.00 -19.97
C TYR A 169 9.33 -9.31 -19.33
N GLN A 170 9.35 -10.36 -18.49
CA GLN A 170 10.31 -11.48 -18.54
C GLN A 170 9.98 -12.41 -17.37
N GLN A 171 9.42 -13.58 -17.68
CA GLN A 171 9.22 -14.65 -16.73
C GLN A 171 10.58 -15.08 -16.16
N ARG A 172 10.79 -14.89 -14.86
CA ARG A 172 11.88 -15.55 -14.14
C ARG A 172 11.24 -16.53 -13.18
N PHE A 173 11.57 -17.81 -13.33
CA PHE A 173 11.40 -18.75 -12.24
C PHE A 173 12.35 -18.30 -11.13
N TYR A 174 11.82 -18.15 -9.92
CA TYR A 174 12.62 -17.78 -8.75
C TYR A 174 12.77 -19.00 -7.87
N THR A 175 14.00 -19.34 -7.55
CA THR A 175 14.34 -20.25 -6.45
C THR A 175 13.88 -19.68 -5.12
N SER A 176 13.71 -20.51 -4.09
CA SER A 176 13.31 -20.06 -2.75
C SER A 176 14.22 -18.95 -2.20
N SER A 177 15.53 -19.03 -2.46
CA SER A 177 16.50 -18.01 -2.05
C SER A 177 16.34 -16.69 -2.80
N GLU A 178 16.03 -16.74 -4.11
CA GLU A 178 15.73 -15.54 -4.89
C GLU A 178 14.42 -14.87 -4.44
N VAL A 179 13.40 -15.66 -4.09
CA VAL A 179 12.14 -15.14 -3.51
C VAL A 179 12.42 -14.45 -2.18
N GLU A 180 13.25 -15.03 -1.30
CA GLU A 180 13.63 -14.36 -0.04
C GLU A 180 14.42 -13.07 -0.26
N SER A 181 15.34 -13.06 -1.22
CA SER A 181 16.09 -11.87 -1.61
C SER A 181 15.18 -10.76 -2.13
N LEU A 182 14.21 -11.12 -3.00
CA LEU A 182 13.18 -10.21 -3.50
C LEU A 182 12.30 -9.66 -2.38
N LYS A 183 11.85 -10.52 -1.45
CA LYS A 183 11.08 -10.09 -0.28
C LYS A 183 11.86 -9.06 0.53
N LYS A 184 13.14 -9.33 0.84
CA LYS A 184 14.01 -8.38 1.54
C LYS A 184 14.13 -7.05 0.79
N SER A 185 14.40 -7.09 -0.51
CA SER A 185 14.52 -5.89 -1.34
C SER A 185 13.22 -5.07 -1.40
N ILE A 186 12.05 -5.72 -1.51
CA ILE A 186 10.76 -5.05 -1.49
C ILE A 186 10.52 -4.38 -0.14
N VAL A 187 10.75 -5.09 0.97
CA VAL A 187 10.60 -4.56 2.33
C VAL A 187 11.54 -3.36 2.56
N GLU A 188 12.80 -3.45 2.15
CA GLU A 188 13.75 -2.34 2.24
C GLU A 188 13.31 -1.13 1.40
N SER A 189 12.81 -1.35 0.19
CA SER A 189 12.30 -0.28 -0.67
C SER A 189 11.06 0.41 -0.07
N GLN A 190 10.18 -0.35 0.58
CA GLN A 190 9.02 0.18 1.28
C GLN A 190 9.43 0.95 2.53
N LYS A 191 10.37 0.41 3.32
CA LYS A 191 10.96 1.08 4.48
C LYS A 191 11.55 2.42 4.10
N LEU A 192 12.35 2.48 3.03
CA LEU A 192 12.95 3.72 2.53
C LEU A 192 11.88 4.74 2.08
N LYS A 193 10.81 4.29 1.42
CA LYS A 193 9.69 5.18 1.04
C LYS A 193 8.95 5.72 2.28
N HIS A 194 8.72 4.89 3.29
CA HIS A 194 8.11 5.31 4.55
C HIS A 194 8.99 6.30 5.30
N GLU A 195 10.29 6.07 5.36
CA GLU A 195 11.26 6.96 6.00
C GLU A 195 11.30 8.33 5.33
N LYS A 196 11.32 8.39 3.99
CA LYS A 196 11.21 9.66 3.25
C LYS A 196 9.90 10.41 3.52
N ARG A 197 8.78 9.70 3.64
CA ARG A 197 7.49 10.30 4.02
C ARG A 197 7.51 10.82 5.45
N TYR A 198 8.12 10.08 6.37
CA TYR A 198 8.28 10.48 7.77
C TYR A 198 9.13 11.75 7.88
N GLN A 199 10.31 11.78 7.24
CA GLN A 199 11.18 12.96 7.19
C GLN A 199 10.47 14.20 6.64
N LYS A 200 9.64 14.04 5.60
CA LYS A 200 8.83 15.14 5.05
C LYS A 200 7.76 15.62 6.03
N LYS A 201 7.16 14.74 6.82
CA LYS A 201 6.20 15.15 7.87
C LYS A 201 6.91 15.88 9.01
N CYS A 202 8.06 15.40 9.46
CA CYS A 202 8.86 16.06 10.49
C CYS A 202 9.28 17.49 10.07
N SER A 203 9.66 17.70 8.81
CA SER A 203 10.03 19.04 8.34
C SER A 203 8.83 20.00 8.21
N VAL A 204 7.62 19.48 8.03
CA VAL A 204 6.39 20.30 8.10
C VAL A 204 6.07 20.64 9.55
N LEU A 205 6.16 19.67 10.47
CA LEU A 205 5.95 19.90 11.90
C LEU A 205 6.93 20.95 12.46
N SER A 206 8.21 20.87 12.12
CA SER A 206 9.19 21.87 12.57
C SER A 206 8.91 23.28 12.06
N LYS A 207 8.28 23.41 10.89
CA LYS A 207 7.84 24.72 10.37
C LYS A 207 6.63 25.23 11.15
N LEU A 208 5.64 24.37 11.40
CA LEU A 208 4.47 24.72 12.20
C LEU A 208 4.84 25.11 13.64
N ASP A 209 5.81 24.44 14.25
CA ASP A 209 6.32 24.80 15.58
C ASP A 209 6.98 26.19 15.59
N ALA A 210 7.70 26.54 14.51
CA ALA A 210 8.28 27.87 14.35
C ALA A 210 7.19 28.93 14.17
N ASP A 211 6.20 28.68 13.31
CA ASP A 211 5.05 29.57 13.09
C ASP A 211 4.24 29.77 14.38
N PHE A 212 4.05 28.70 15.18
CA PHE A 212 3.36 28.77 16.46
C PHE A 212 4.13 29.63 17.48
N SER A 213 5.46 29.49 17.51
CA SER A 213 6.32 30.31 18.37
C SER A 213 6.26 31.80 17.99
N GLU A 214 6.17 32.11 16.69
CA GLU A 214 6.01 33.49 16.21
C GLU A 214 4.65 34.08 16.63
N LEU A 215 3.57 33.31 16.48
CA LEU A 215 2.22 33.70 16.93
C LEU A 215 2.14 33.92 18.46
N GLU A 216 2.86 33.13 19.24
CA GLU A 216 2.93 33.31 20.71
C GLU A 216 3.57 34.67 21.07
N VAL A 217 4.61 35.07 20.34
CA VAL A 217 5.25 36.39 20.51
C VAL A 217 4.30 37.51 20.12
N GLU A 218 3.61 37.41 18.98
CA GLU A 218 2.62 38.41 18.55
C GLU A 218 1.49 38.57 19.58
N LYS A 219 0.99 37.47 20.12
CA LYS A 219 -0.03 37.47 21.18
C LYS A 219 0.44 38.26 22.41
N GLN A 220 1.68 38.05 22.85
CA GLN A 220 2.25 38.80 23.97
C GLN A 220 2.35 40.31 23.68
N ILE A 221 2.72 40.68 22.45
CA ILE A 221 2.78 42.09 22.03
C ILE A 221 1.39 42.74 22.10
N ILE A 222 0.35 42.04 21.60
CA ILE A 222 -1.03 42.53 21.66
C ILE A 222 -1.51 42.68 23.11
N GLU A 223 -1.17 41.73 23.99
CA GLU A 223 -1.49 41.79 25.42
C GLU A 223 -0.92 43.06 26.07
N ILE A 224 0.36 43.35 25.78
CA ILE A 224 1.05 44.56 26.27
C ILE A 224 0.36 45.83 25.74
N GLN A 225 -0.02 45.86 24.45
CA GLN A 225 -0.71 47.00 23.86
C GLN A 225 -2.09 47.22 24.49
N LYS A 226 -2.85 46.16 24.76
CA LYS A 226 -4.15 46.25 25.48
C LYS A 226 -3.98 46.83 26.87
N GLN A 227 -2.95 46.42 27.62
CA GLN A 227 -2.66 46.97 28.94
C GLN A 227 -2.29 48.47 28.88
N LYS A 228 -1.54 48.90 27.86
CA LYS A 228 -1.23 50.32 27.66
C LYS A 228 -2.50 51.13 27.37
N LEU A 229 -3.33 50.68 26.43
CA LEU A 229 -4.61 51.33 26.11
C LEU A 229 -5.56 51.40 27.30
N ALA A 230 -5.61 50.36 28.14
CA ALA A 230 -6.42 50.37 29.35
C ALA A 230 -5.99 51.47 30.33
N LYS A 231 -4.67 51.66 30.52
CA LYS A 231 -4.11 52.73 31.36
C LYS A 231 -4.37 54.13 30.78
N GLU A 232 -4.27 54.28 29.46
CA GLU A 232 -4.60 55.54 28.78
C GLU A 232 -6.09 55.88 28.96
N ASN A 233 -6.99 54.90 28.77
CA ASN A 233 -8.42 55.08 28.97
C ASN A 233 -8.77 55.44 30.41
N GLU A 234 -8.12 54.83 31.41
CA GLU A 234 -8.27 55.19 32.82
C GLU A 234 -7.83 56.63 33.07
N THR A 235 -6.71 57.05 32.49
CA THR A 235 -6.20 58.43 32.60
C THR A 235 -7.16 59.44 31.97
N ILE A 236 -7.72 59.12 30.79
CA ILE A 236 -8.73 59.94 30.11
C ILE A 236 -9.98 60.06 30.99
N TYR A 237 -10.48 58.95 31.53
CA TYR A 237 -11.65 58.95 32.40
C TYR A 237 -11.46 59.81 33.65
N MET A 238 -10.31 59.69 34.32
CA MET A 238 -9.94 60.51 35.46
C MET A 238 -9.88 62.00 35.10
N THR A 239 -9.33 62.32 33.93
CA THR A 239 -9.26 63.70 33.41
C THR A 239 -10.65 64.26 33.12
N MET A 240 -11.53 63.49 32.47
CA MET A 240 -12.91 63.89 32.18
C MET A 240 -13.71 64.16 33.46
N ASN A 241 -13.60 63.28 34.46
CA ASN A 241 -14.25 63.48 35.76
C ASN A 241 -13.78 64.76 36.45
N ARG A 242 -12.48 65.06 36.38
CA ARG A 242 -11.93 66.30 36.91
C ARG A 242 -12.49 67.52 36.20
N ILE A 243 -12.53 67.52 34.86
CA ILE A 243 -13.12 68.61 34.06
C ILE A 243 -14.60 68.82 34.42
N MET A 244 -15.38 67.76 34.62
CA MET A 244 -16.78 67.87 35.02
C MET A 244 -16.95 68.51 36.40
N ARG A 245 -16.09 68.18 37.37
CA ARG A 245 -16.10 68.82 38.70
C ARG A 245 -15.82 70.32 38.61
N LEU A 246 -14.77 70.70 37.87
CA LEU A 246 -14.41 72.11 37.67
C LEU A 246 -15.56 72.90 37.02
N LYS A 247 -16.22 72.34 36.00
CA LYS A 247 -17.40 72.97 35.38
C LYS A 247 -18.56 73.15 36.35
N ASN A 248 -18.80 72.18 37.23
CA ASN A 248 -19.87 72.30 38.24
C ASN A 248 -19.56 73.41 39.24
N LEU A 249 -18.32 73.52 39.68
CA LEU A 249 -17.88 74.61 40.57
C LEU A 249 -18.01 75.97 39.89
N ASP A 250 -17.58 76.12 38.64
CA ASP A 250 -17.76 77.35 37.87
C ASP A 250 -19.25 77.74 37.76
N ASN A 251 -20.13 76.76 37.52
CA ASN A 251 -21.58 77.00 37.50
C ASN A 251 -22.13 77.45 38.86
N GLN A 252 -21.67 76.86 39.97
CA GLN A 252 -22.06 77.27 41.32
C GLN A 252 -21.60 78.71 41.61
N ILE A 253 -20.36 79.07 41.23
CA ILE A 253 -19.82 80.44 41.36
C ILE A 253 -20.70 81.43 40.60
N ILE A 254 -21.08 81.10 39.36
CA ILE A 254 -21.92 81.96 38.51
C ILE A 254 -23.33 82.13 39.10
N SER A 255 -23.88 81.09 39.74
CA SER A 255 -25.23 81.10 40.33
C SER A 255 -25.34 81.87 41.65
N GLY A 256 -24.22 82.28 42.26
CA GLY A 256 -24.20 83.05 43.51
C GLY A 256 -24.43 82.21 44.78
N GLU A 257 -24.32 80.88 44.69
CA GLU A 257 -24.28 80.01 45.87
C GLU A 257 -22.98 80.26 46.66
N PHE A 258 -23.07 80.30 47.99
CA PHE A 258 -21.94 80.60 48.88
C PHE A 258 -20.96 79.43 48.88
N ILE A 259 -19.86 79.54 48.13
CA ILE A 259 -18.79 78.54 48.09
C ILE A 259 -17.65 79.01 48.99
N ASP A 260 -17.14 78.09 49.81
CA ASP A 260 -15.99 78.33 50.67
C ASP A 260 -14.73 78.63 49.83
N ARG A 261 -14.11 79.79 50.05
CA ARG A 261 -12.99 80.26 49.22
C ARG A 261 -11.77 79.35 49.31
N ASP A 262 -11.60 78.65 50.43
CA ASP A 262 -10.46 77.78 50.68
C ASP A 262 -10.53 76.48 49.85
N GLU A 263 -11.74 75.99 49.56
CA GLU A 263 -11.96 74.81 48.71
C GLU A 263 -11.62 75.08 47.25
N ILE A 264 -11.97 76.28 46.74
CA ILE A 264 -11.64 76.71 45.36
C ILE A 264 -10.11 76.85 45.17
N ILE A 265 -9.41 77.39 46.16
CA ILE A 265 -7.96 77.60 46.09
C ILE A 265 -7.22 76.25 46.13
N SER A 266 -7.67 75.33 46.99
CA SER A 266 -7.15 73.96 47.07
C SER A 266 -7.22 73.24 45.72
N GLU A 267 -8.38 73.23 45.06
CA GLU A 267 -8.54 72.51 43.80
C GLU A 267 -7.75 73.14 42.64
N LYS A 268 -7.63 74.48 42.60
CA LYS A 268 -6.81 75.18 41.58
C LYS A 268 -5.31 74.94 41.73
N ILE A 269 -4.82 74.77 42.96
CA ILE A 269 -3.42 74.41 43.23
C ILE A 269 -3.16 72.97 42.76
N GLU A 270 -4.09 72.05 43.04
CA GLU A 270 -3.99 70.68 42.52
C GLU A 270 -4.06 70.63 40.98
N GLU A 271 -4.81 71.52 40.34
CA GLU A 271 -4.94 71.56 38.88
C GLU A 271 -3.62 71.95 38.21
N LYS A 272 -2.93 72.95 38.76
CA LYS A 272 -1.58 73.32 38.31
C LYS A 272 -0.57 72.20 38.54
N SER A 273 -0.63 71.51 39.69
CA SER A 273 0.26 70.38 39.99
C SER A 273 0.05 69.22 39.01
N PHE A 274 -1.20 68.91 38.69
CA PHE A 274 -1.57 67.85 37.76
C PHE A 274 -1.18 68.17 36.31
N LEU A 275 -1.44 69.39 35.83
CA LEU A 275 -1.01 69.83 34.48
C LEU A 275 0.51 69.76 34.31
N CYS A 276 1.27 70.15 35.34
CA CYS A 276 2.73 70.00 35.35
C CYS A 276 3.19 68.53 35.31
N SER A 277 2.42 67.62 35.89
CA SER A 277 2.72 66.19 35.90
C SER A 277 2.36 65.53 34.57
N PHE A 278 1.20 65.88 34.01
CA PHE A 278 0.71 65.39 32.72
C PHE A 278 1.63 65.81 31.56
N LEU A 279 2.08 67.06 31.54
CA LEU A 279 3.03 67.56 30.53
C LEU A 279 4.44 66.95 30.62
N LYS A 280 4.79 66.30 31.74
CA LYS A 280 6.06 65.56 31.89
C LYS A 280 5.96 64.09 31.45
N CYS A 281 4.74 63.57 31.28
CA CYS A 281 4.48 62.19 30.89
C CYS A 281 4.15 62.01 29.40
N MET A 282 3.89 63.11 28.68
CA MET A 282 3.90 63.14 27.20
C MET A 282 5.29 63.45 26.68
#